data_AF-A0A8S3SFQ2-F1
#
_entry.id   AF-A0A8S3SFQ2-F1
#
_cell.length_a   1.000
_cell.length_b   1.000
_cell.length_c   1.000
_cell.angle_alpha   90.00
_cell.angle_beta   90.00
_cell.angle_gamma   90.00
#
_symmetry.space_group_name_H-M   'P 1'
#
loop_
_entity.id
_entity.type
_entity.pdbx_description
1 polymer ?
#
loop_
_entity_poly.entity_id
_entity_poly.type
_entity_poly.pdbx_seq_one_letter_code
_entity_poly.pdbx_strand_id
1 'polypeptide(L)'
;MEHGVACTEMACMKPSAGTCNYHRIVYNVGDSFNSTDGCNTCHCTSHGVSCTEMFCGVLHPTVQQAIYQIGFNCNYNGKQFNVGESWPATDGCNTCSCHSGKLVVRMACTDNMCDRVGNCAYNGKSYNMGESFPNIDKCNTCTCGSDGSVSCTEMACLFNVDQQHLINLGK
;
A
#
# COMPACT_ATOMS: atom_id res chain seq x y z
N MET A 1 21.37 -52.58 12.65
CA MET A 1 20.17 -51.98 12.02
C MET A 1 20.65 -50.81 11.19
N GLU A 2 21.05 -51.07 9.95
CA GLU A 2 21.38 -50.02 8.98
C GLU A 2 20.14 -49.80 8.11
N HIS A 3 19.60 -48.59 8.14
CA HIS A 3 18.60 -48.16 7.17
C HIS A 3 19.34 -47.56 5.98
N GLY A 4 19.66 -48.40 5.00
CA GLY A 4 20.12 -47.96 3.69
C GLY A 4 18.98 -47.30 2.94
N VAL A 5 19.13 -46.02 2.62
CA VAL A 5 18.23 -45.34 1.68
C VAL A 5 18.80 -45.56 0.28
N ALA A 6 18.10 -46.36 -0.51
CA ALA A 6 18.44 -46.63 -1.90
C ALA A 6 18.09 -45.39 -2.74
N CYS A 7 19.11 -44.75 -3.32
CA CYS A 7 18.90 -43.70 -4.31
C CYS A 7 18.58 -44.37 -5.66
N THR A 8 17.42 -44.04 -6.24
CA THR A 8 17.00 -44.49 -7.57
C THR A 8 17.77 -43.74 -8.66
N GLU A 9 18.14 -44.46 -9.72
CA GLU A 9 19.15 -44.09 -10.71
C GLU A 9 18.94 -42.73 -11.42
N MET A 10 19.88 -41.80 -11.17
CA MET A 10 20.53 -40.98 -12.19
C MET A 10 21.89 -40.53 -11.61
N ALA A 11 22.93 -41.30 -11.94
CA ALA A 11 24.35 -41.01 -11.68
C ALA A 11 24.68 -40.29 -10.35
N CYS A 12 24.80 -41.04 -9.25
CA CYS A 12 25.79 -40.65 -8.25
C CYS A 12 27.17 -40.73 -8.92
N MET A 13 27.64 -39.63 -9.50
CA MET A 13 29.07 -39.47 -9.77
C MET A 13 29.76 -39.57 -8.41
N LYS A 14 30.26 -40.77 -8.08
CA LYS A 14 31.31 -40.90 -7.07
C LYS A 14 32.39 -39.88 -7.47
N PRO A 15 32.80 -38.95 -6.58
CA PRO A 15 33.84 -38.00 -6.91
C PRO A 15 35.09 -38.80 -7.28
N SER A 16 35.39 -38.83 -8.57
CA SER A 16 36.61 -39.44 -9.08
C SER A 16 37.76 -38.53 -8.66
N ALA A 17 38.61 -39.03 -7.76
CA ALA A 17 39.92 -38.48 -7.46
C ALA A 17 39.94 -37.02 -6.97
N GLY A 18 39.37 -36.74 -5.79
CA GLY A 18 39.68 -35.53 -5.02
C GLY A 18 39.33 -34.19 -5.69
N THR A 19 38.44 -34.22 -6.69
CA THR A 19 38.03 -33.02 -7.43
C THR A 19 36.51 -32.95 -7.58
N CYS A 20 36.00 -31.73 -7.72
CA CYS A 20 34.61 -31.41 -8.04
C CYS A 20 34.53 -30.77 -9.43
N ASN A 21 33.51 -31.12 -10.22
CA ASN A 21 33.19 -30.40 -11.45
C ASN A 21 32.02 -29.44 -11.20
N TYR A 22 32.22 -28.15 -11.50
CA TYR A 22 31.18 -27.13 -11.44
C TYR A 22 31.18 -26.34 -12.74
N HIS A 23 30.08 -26.39 -13.50
CA HIS A 23 29.94 -25.77 -14.83
C HIS A 23 31.13 -26.04 -15.78
N ARG A 24 31.64 -27.28 -15.80
CA ARG A 24 32.79 -27.76 -16.61
C ARG A 24 34.16 -27.27 -16.16
N ILE A 25 34.23 -26.54 -15.05
CA ILE A 25 35.49 -26.19 -14.38
C ILE A 25 35.76 -27.24 -13.29
N VAL A 26 37.02 -27.67 -13.18
CA VAL A 26 37.45 -28.66 -12.18
C VAL A 26 38.11 -27.94 -11.01
N TYR A 27 37.64 -28.23 -9.80
CA TYR A 27 38.14 -27.72 -8.53
C TYR A 27 38.67 -28.86 -7.68
N ASN A 28 39.70 -28.64 -6.86
CA ASN A 28 40.21 -29.61 -5.90
C ASN A 28 39.43 -29.55 -4.59
N VAL A 29 39.35 -30.66 -3.86
CA VAL A 29 38.78 -30.67 -2.51
C VAL A 29 39.54 -29.68 -1.62
N GLY A 30 38.79 -28.78 -0.98
CA GLY A 30 39.31 -27.65 -0.19
C GLY A 30 39.18 -26.30 -0.90
N ASP A 31 39.01 -26.29 -2.23
CA ASP A 31 38.85 -25.06 -2.98
C ASP A 31 37.56 -24.33 -2.59
N SER A 32 37.66 -23.00 -2.54
CA SER A 32 36.54 -22.07 -2.36
C SER A 32 36.46 -21.18 -3.60
N PHE A 33 35.28 -21.05 -4.18
CA PHE A 33 35.07 -20.33 -5.44
C PHE A 33 33.69 -19.69 -5.52
N ASN A 34 33.52 -18.71 -6.41
CA ASN A 34 32.23 -18.05 -6.60
C ASN A 34 31.33 -18.88 -7.53
N SER A 35 30.05 -18.99 -7.17
CA SER A 35 28.99 -19.54 -8.01
C SER A 35 28.82 -18.72 -9.29
N THR A 36 28.32 -19.33 -10.35
CA THR A 36 28.02 -18.64 -11.62
C THR A 36 26.85 -17.65 -11.50
N ASP A 37 26.07 -17.72 -10.42
CA ASP A 37 25.07 -16.70 -10.08
C ASP A 37 25.70 -15.37 -9.60
N GLY A 38 27.02 -15.32 -9.39
CA GLY A 38 27.76 -14.12 -8.99
C GLY A 38 27.50 -13.66 -7.55
N CYS A 39 26.87 -14.51 -6.72
CA CYS A 39 26.39 -14.15 -5.40
C CYS A 39 26.74 -15.21 -4.37
N ASN A 40 26.50 -16.49 -4.66
CA ASN A 40 26.83 -17.58 -3.74
C ASN A 40 28.32 -17.93 -3.76
N THR A 41 28.82 -18.37 -2.61
CA THR A 41 30.17 -18.94 -2.47
C THR A 41 30.04 -20.45 -2.37
N CYS A 42 30.83 -21.16 -3.16
CA CYS A 42 30.88 -22.61 -3.23
C CYS A 42 32.21 -23.15 -2.70
N HIS A 43 32.14 -24.37 -2.16
CA HIS A 43 33.28 -25.12 -1.66
C HIS A 43 33.28 -26.50 -2.28
N CYS A 44 34.44 -26.93 -2.78
CA CYS A 44 34.61 -28.33 -3.17
C CYS A 44 34.94 -29.16 -1.93
N THR A 45 34.04 -30.07 -1.58
CA THR A 45 34.19 -31.00 -0.45
C THR A 45 34.45 -32.42 -0.94
N SER A 46 34.82 -33.33 -0.05
CA SER A 46 34.94 -34.76 -0.37
C SER A 46 33.61 -35.39 -0.85
N HIS A 47 32.48 -34.70 -0.65
CA HIS A 47 31.15 -35.14 -1.06
C HIS A 47 30.63 -34.38 -2.29
N GLY A 48 31.43 -33.50 -2.89
CA GLY A 48 31.04 -32.68 -4.05
C GLY A 48 30.98 -31.18 -3.74
N VAL A 49 30.42 -30.41 -4.66
CA VAL A 49 30.25 -28.96 -4.55
C VAL A 49 29.13 -28.65 -3.55
N SER A 50 29.43 -27.82 -2.55
CA SER A 50 28.46 -27.26 -1.62
C SER A 50 28.51 -25.74 -1.70
N CYS A 51 27.38 -25.09 -1.96
CA CYS A 51 27.30 -23.63 -2.06
C CYS A 51 26.46 -23.06 -0.93
N THR A 52 26.71 -21.81 -0.56
CA THR A 52 25.76 -21.04 0.23
C THR A 52 24.42 -20.98 -0.50
N GLU A 53 23.32 -20.98 0.22
CA GLU A 53 21.97 -20.79 -0.32
C GLU A 53 21.47 -19.39 0.02
N MET A 54 22.26 -18.37 -0.35
CA MET A 54 21.80 -17.01 -0.22
C MET A 54 20.68 -16.78 -1.23
N PHE A 55 19.64 -16.05 -0.80
CA PHE A 55 18.62 -15.56 -1.72
C PHE A 55 19.25 -14.48 -2.61
N CYS A 56 19.87 -14.92 -3.69
CA CYS A 56 20.43 -14.08 -4.72
C CYS A 56 19.27 -13.49 -5.52
N GLY A 57 18.71 -12.40 -4.98
CA GLY A 57 17.69 -11.59 -5.65
C GLY A 57 18.19 -11.10 -7.01
N VAL A 58 17.27 -10.62 -7.83
CA VAL A 58 17.43 -10.29 -9.27
C VAL A 58 18.43 -9.16 -9.59
N LEU A 59 19.34 -8.82 -8.69
CA LEU A 59 20.11 -7.59 -8.72
C LEU A 59 21.59 -7.90 -8.61
N HIS A 60 22.22 -8.00 -9.78
CA HIS A 60 23.66 -7.85 -9.96
C HIS A 60 24.15 -6.62 -9.16
N PRO A 61 25.37 -6.63 -8.57
CA PRO A 61 25.85 -5.55 -7.70
C PRO A 61 25.81 -4.14 -8.33
N THR A 62 25.86 -4.03 -9.66
CA THR A 62 25.67 -2.74 -10.37
C THR A 62 24.23 -2.23 -10.32
N VAL A 63 23.23 -3.11 -10.19
CA VAL A 63 21.81 -2.75 -10.07
C VAL A 63 21.46 -2.41 -8.62
N GLN A 64 22.14 -2.99 -7.63
CA GLN A 64 22.04 -2.57 -6.22
C GLN A 64 22.43 -1.09 -6.07
N GLN A 65 23.49 -0.65 -6.76
CA GLN A 65 23.94 0.75 -6.77
C GLN A 65 22.94 1.67 -7.51
N ALA A 66 22.30 1.17 -8.57
CA ALA A 66 21.28 1.91 -9.31
C ALA A 66 19.95 2.02 -8.54
N ILE A 67 19.54 1.00 -7.78
CA ILE A 67 18.30 1.02 -6.99
C ILE A 67 18.44 1.87 -5.74
N TYR A 68 19.63 1.95 -5.14
CA TYR A 68 19.90 2.93 -4.09
C TYR A 68 19.69 4.39 -4.55
N GLN A 69 19.76 4.65 -5.86
CA GLN A 69 19.49 5.96 -6.47
C GLN A 69 18.04 6.11 -6.98
N ILE A 70 17.28 5.01 -7.05
CA ILE A 70 15.86 5.02 -7.45
C ILE A 70 15.00 4.98 -6.18
N GLY A 71 15.02 6.10 -5.46
CA GLY A 71 13.95 6.57 -4.59
C GLY A 71 13.58 5.69 -3.40
N PHE A 72 14.16 6.00 -2.24
CA PHE A 72 13.56 5.71 -0.93
C PHE A 72 12.38 6.65 -0.61
N ASN A 73 11.77 7.23 -1.65
CA ASN A 73 10.77 8.26 -1.60
C ASN A 73 9.59 7.88 -2.48
N CYS A 74 8.38 8.11 -1.99
CA CYS A 74 7.19 7.96 -2.82
C CYS A 74 7.12 9.12 -3.81
N ASN A 75 6.81 8.82 -5.07
CA ASN A 75 6.53 9.84 -6.07
C ASN A 75 5.01 10.02 -6.21
N TYR A 76 4.54 11.25 -6.02
CA TYR A 76 3.16 11.63 -6.27
C TYR A 76 3.14 12.91 -7.11
N ASN A 77 2.61 12.82 -8.33
CA ASN A 77 2.55 13.93 -9.30
C ASN A 77 3.91 14.64 -9.52
N GLY A 78 4.99 13.87 -9.58
CA GLY A 78 6.34 14.40 -9.81
C GLY A 78 7.04 14.96 -8.56
N LYS A 79 6.33 15.06 -7.42
CA LYS A 79 6.92 15.42 -6.13
C LYS A 79 7.35 14.17 -5.37
N GLN A 80 8.51 14.24 -4.71
CA GLN A 80 9.02 13.17 -3.86
C GLN A 80 8.64 13.40 -2.40
N PHE A 81 8.29 12.31 -1.71
CA PHE A 81 7.92 12.28 -0.30
C PHE A 81 8.72 11.22 0.45
N ASN A 82 9.25 11.56 1.62
CA ASN A 82 10.00 10.64 2.47
C ASN A 82 9.10 9.58 3.13
N VAL A 83 9.67 8.43 3.46
CA VAL A 83 8.98 7.45 4.30
C VAL A 83 8.55 8.11 5.62
N GLY A 84 7.29 7.90 5.99
CA GLY A 84 6.65 8.51 7.15
C GLY A 84 5.91 9.82 6.85
N GLU A 85 6.14 10.44 5.69
CA GLU A 85 5.37 11.62 5.29
C GLU A 85 3.95 11.24 4.87
N SER A 86 3.03 12.17 5.13
CA SER A 86 1.64 12.14 4.67
C SER A 86 1.27 13.48 4.04
N TRP A 87 0.46 13.45 2.99
CA TRP A 87 0.07 14.64 2.23
C TRP A 87 -1.35 14.54 1.68
N PRO A 88 -2.04 15.68 1.46
CA PRO A 88 -3.32 15.69 0.78
C PRO A 88 -3.20 15.20 -0.67
N ALA A 89 -4.15 14.37 -1.10
CA ALA A 89 -4.31 14.02 -2.50
C ALA A 89 -4.86 15.20 -3.30
N THR A 90 -4.76 15.13 -4.62
CA THR A 90 -5.22 16.21 -5.53
C THR A 90 -6.73 16.26 -5.69
N ASP A 91 -7.45 15.26 -5.20
CA ASP A 91 -8.91 15.24 -5.15
C ASP A 91 -9.49 16.11 -4.02
N GLY A 92 -8.63 16.70 -3.16
CA GLY A 92 -9.05 17.60 -2.08
C GLY A 92 -9.73 16.91 -0.90
N CYS A 93 -9.75 15.58 -0.86
CA CYS A 93 -10.47 14.82 0.16
C CYS A 93 -9.64 13.66 0.71
N ASN A 94 -8.90 12.95 -0.13
CA ASN A 94 -8.07 11.85 0.31
C ASN A 94 -6.73 12.32 0.85
N THR A 95 -6.13 11.48 1.70
CA THR A 95 -4.78 11.68 2.22
C THR A 95 -3.92 10.50 1.82
N CYS A 96 -2.74 10.78 1.29
CA CYS A 96 -1.74 9.79 0.93
C CYS A 96 -0.60 9.75 1.94
N SER A 97 0.06 8.60 2.07
CA SER A 97 1.20 8.39 2.96
C SER A 97 2.26 7.50 2.31
N CYS A 98 3.52 7.76 2.66
CA CYS A 98 4.66 6.98 2.19
C CYS A 98 5.13 6.00 3.26
N HIS A 99 5.18 4.72 2.92
CA HIS A 99 5.60 3.65 3.81
C HIS A 99 6.86 2.96 3.30
N SER A 100 7.66 2.46 4.24
CA SER A 100 8.71 1.51 3.90
C SER A 100 8.08 0.20 3.43
N GLY A 101 8.62 -0.37 2.36
CA GLY A 101 8.32 -1.74 1.96
C GLY A 101 9.59 -2.59 1.98
N LYS A 102 9.43 -3.91 1.83
CA LYS A 102 10.54 -4.88 1.95
C LYS A 102 11.65 -4.70 0.92
N LEU A 103 11.33 -4.17 -0.26
CA LEU A 103 12.26 -3.99 -1.38
C LEU A 103 12.17 -2.60 -2.03
N VAL A 104 10.99 -1.98 -1.98
CA VAL A 104 10.69 -0.64 -2.50
C VAL A 104 9.72 0.05 -1.55
N VAL A 105 9.68 1.39 -1.57
CA VAL A 105 8.66 2.16 -0.85
C VAL A 105 7.27 1.90 -1.41
N ARG A 106 6.24 2.12 -0.57
CA ARG A 106 4.84 1.99 -0.96
C ARG A 106 4.09 3.26 -0.61
N MET A 107 3.37 3.79 -1.60
CA MET A 107 2.39 4.85 -1.39
C MET A 107 1.01 4.23 -1.19
N ALA A 108 0.27 4.72 -0.21
CA ALA A 108 -1.13 4.38 0.00
C ALA A 108 -1.93 5.66 0.20
N CYS A 109 -3.17 5.69 -0.26
CA CYS A 109 -4.08 6.80 -0.03
C CYS A 109 -5.37 6.28 0.62
N THR A 110 -6.04 7.12 1.38
CA THR A 110 -7.44 6.86 1.77
C THR A 110 -8.31 6.74 0.51
N ASP A 111 -9.40 6.00 0.61
CA ASP A 111 -10.36 5.80 -0.48
C ASP A 111 -11.75 6.27 -0.04
N ASN A 112 -11.83 7.57 0.23
CA ASN A 112 -13.09 8.23 0.55
C ASN A 112 -13.80 8.59 -0.77
N MET A 113 -15.12 8.43 -0.82
CA MET A 113 -15.92 8.85 -1.97
C MET A 113 -15.99 10.38 -2.05
N CYS A 114 -14.98 11.01 -2.67
CA CYS A 114 -14.78 12.47 -2.70
C CYS A 114 -15.98 13.25 -3.25
N ASP A 115 -16.74 12.67 -4.18
CA ASP A 115 -17.95 13.28 -4.74
C ASP A 115 -19.08 13.46 -3.69
N ARG A 116 -18.95 12.85 -2.52
CA ARG A 116 -19.88 12.95 -1.39
C ARG A 116 -19.26 13.52 -0.13
N VAL A 117 -17.95 13.78 -0.12
CA VAL A 117 -17.30 14.28 1.09
C VAL A 117 -17.61 15.75 1.28
N GLY A 118 -18.44 15.98 2.28
CA GLY A 118 -18.57 17.25 2.95
C GLY A 118 -19.40 18.29 2.24
N ASN A 119 -20.15 17.93 1.21
CA ASN A 119 -21.24 18.77 0.71
C ASN A 119 -22.53 17.97 0.59
N CYS A 120 -23.56 18.38 1.34
CA CYS A 120 -24.89 17.84 1.24
C CYS A 120 -25.70 18.63 0.22
N ALA A 121 -26.40 17.94 -0.68
CA ALA A 121 -27.39 18.56 -1.55
C ALA A 121 -28.76 18.53 -0.88
N TYR A 122 -29.34 19.70 -0.62
CA TYR A 122 -30.68 19.84 -0.07
C TYR A 122 -31.45 20.93 -0.79
N ASN A 123 -32.62 20.58 -1.34
CA ASN A 123 -33.51 21.50 -2.06
C ASN A 123 -32.79 22.35 -3.15
N GLY A 124 -31.91 21.71 -3.92
CA GLY A 124 -31.14 22.36 -4.99
C GLY A 124 -29.98 23.26 -4.52
N LYS A 125 -29.69 23.30 -3.22
CA LYS A 125 -28.52 23.98 -2.65
C LYS A 125 -27.51 22.99 -2.09
N SER A 126 -26.24 23.39 -2.08
CA SER A 126 -25.15 22.65 -1.45
C SER A 126 -24.80 23.25 -0.09
N TYR A 127 -24.59 22.40 0.90
CA TYR A 127 -24.26 22.76 2.29
C TYR A 127 -23.01 22.03 2.73
N ASN A 128 -22.09 22.69 3.42
CA ASN A 128 -20.81 22.09 3.83
C ASN A 128 -21.00 21.09 4.98
N MET A 129 -20.00 20.23 5.20
CA MET A 129 -19.96 19.27 6.31
C MET A 129 -20.16 19.99 7.65
N GLY A 130 -21.10 19.51 8.46
CA GLY A 130 -21.42 20.09 9.76
C GLY A 130 -22.20 21.40 9.69
N GLU A 131 -22.49 21.92 8.49
CA GLU A 131 -23.33 23.11 8.33
C GLU A 131 -24.76 22.81 8.78
N SER A 132 -25.31 23.70 9.60
CA SER A 132 -26.70 23.67 10.03
C SER A 132 -27.51 24.74 9.31
N PHE A 133 -28.67 24.36 8.78
CA PHE A 133 -29.51 25.21 7.95
C PHE A 133 -31.01 24.96 8.19
N PRO A 134 -31.89 25.96 7.99
CA PRO A 134 -33.32 25.77 8.14
C PRO A 134 -33.90 24.84 7.06
N ASN A 135 -34.79 23.94 7.47
CA ASN A 135 -35.59 23.10 6.59
C ASN A 135 -36.56 23.96 5.76
N ILE A 136 -37.09 23.42 4.65
CA ILE A 136 -38.08 24.10 3.80
C ILE A 136 -39.36 24.50 4.56
N ASP A 137 -39.70 23.77 5.63
CA ASP A 137 -40.82 24.10 6.53
C ASP A 137 -40.56 25.31 7.44
N LYS A 138 -39.33 25.87 7.45
CA LYS A 138 -38.87 27.00 8.27
C LYS A 138 -39.00 26.81 9.78
N CYS A 139 -39.28 25.60 10.23
CA CYS A 139 -39.52 25.25 11.62
C CYS A 139 -38.47 24.26 12.09
N ASN A 140 -38.11 23.29 11.26
CA ASN A 140 -37.05 22.33 11.53
C ASN A 140 -35.67 22.86 11.11
N THR A 141 -34.63 22.35 11.77
CA THR A 141 -33.23 22.59 11.41
C THR A 141 -32.61 21.31 10.90
N CYS A 142 -31.85 21.41 9.82
CA CYS A 142 -31.10 20.33 9.23
C CYS A 142 -29.60 20.52 9.44
N THR A 143 -28.86 19.41 9.48
CA THR A 143 -27.40 19.39 9.57
C THR A 143 -26.84 18.47 8.50
N CYS A 144 -25.79 18.92 7.82
CA CYS A 144 -25.07 18.13 6.82
C CYS A 144 -24.09 17.15 7.48
N GLY A 145 -24.28 15.85 7.24
CA GLY A 145 -23.44 14.75 7.71
C GLY A 145 -22.15 14.60 6.90
N SER A 146 -21.18 13.89 7.49
CA SER A 146 -19.87 13.66 6.86
C SER A 146 -19.91 12.72 5.65
N ASP A 147 -20.98 11.94 5.52
CA ASP A 147 -21.27 11.03 4.42
C ASP A 147 -22.12 11.65 3.30
N GLY A 148 -22.40 12.97 3.41
CA GLY A 148 -23.27 13.70 2.49
C GLY A 148 -24.76 13.53 2.77
N SER A 149 -25.14 12.90 3.89
CA SER A 149 -26.53 12.80 4.33
C SER A 149 -27.03 14.09 4.98
N VAL A 150 -28.33 14.38 4.86
CA VAL A 150 -28.97 15.50 5.56
C VAL A 150 -29.85 14.93 6.65
N SER A 151 -29.62 15.34 7.89
CA SER A 151 -30.45 14.98 9.04
C SER A 151 -31.16 16.21 9.56
N CYS A 152 -32.49 16.17 9.69
CA CYS A 152 -33.29 17.29 10.19
C CYS A 152 -33.96 16.94 11.51
N THR A 153 -34.24 17.95 12.33
CA THR A 153 -35.13 17.81 13.48
C THR A 153 -36.54 17.42 13.02
N GLU A 154 -37.29 16.73 13.87
CA GLU A 154 -38.68 16.33 13.62
C GLU A 154 -39.64 17.00 14.62
N MET A 155 -39.64 18.34 14.62
CA MET A 155 -40.59 19.11 15.44
C MET A 155 -41.95 19.17 14.74
N ALA A 156 -43.02 19.06 15.53
CA ALA A 156 -44.37 19.32 15.05
C ALA A 156 -44.52 20.82 14.74
N CYS A 157 -44.60 21.17 13.46
CA CYS A 157 -44.70 22.54 13.02
C CYS A 157 -46.16 22.98 12.97
N LEU A 158 -46.47 24.07 13.67
CA LEU A 158 -47.75 24.75 13.52
C LEU A 158 -47.72 25.51 12.20
N PHE A 159 -48.57 25.14 11.24
CA PHE A 159 -48.80 25.92 10.03
C PHE A 159 -49.44 27.26 10.41
N ASN A 160 -48.62 28.25 10.75
CA ASN A 160 -49.10 29.61 10.87
C ASN A 160 -49.22 30.17 9.45
N VAL A 161 -50.43 30.06 8.90
CA VAL A 161 -50.88 30.87 7.76
C VAL A 161 -50.68 32.33 8.17
N ASP A 162 -49.70 32.99 7.57
CA ASP A 162 -49.39 34.42 7.65
C ASP A 162 -49.79 35.16 8.94
N GLN A 163 -48.84 35.35 9.86
CA GLN A 163 -48.92 36.41 10.89
C GLN A 163 -48.76 37.83 10.30
N GLN A 164 -49.45 38.13 9.19
CA GLN A 164 -49.57 39.51 8.70
C GLN A 164 -50.97 39.93 8.26
N HIS A 165 -52.04 39.22 8.64
CA HIS A 165 -53.39 39.74 8.34
C HIS A 165 -54.54 39.53 9.34
N LEU A 166 -54.29 39.35 10.64
CA LEU A 166 -55.38 39.46 11.64
C LEU A 166 -55.06 40.49 12.73
N ILE A 167 -55.01 41.75 12.30
CA ILE A 167 -55.48 42.86 13.15
C ILE A 167 -56.87 43.20 12.63
N ASN A 168 -57.90 42.75 13.35
CA ASN A 168 -59.27 43.29 13.44
C ASN A 168 -60.31 42.18 13.57
N LEU A 169 -60.44 41.63 14.78
CA LEU A 169 -61.75 41.26 15.29
C LEU A 169 -61.86 41.73 16.74
N GLY A 170 -62.22 42.99 16.85
CA GLY A 170 -62.73 43.62 18.07
C GLY A 170 -63.85 44.57 17.69
N LYS A 171 -65.02 44.01 17.33
CA LYS A 171 -66.38 44.56 17.53
C LYS A 171 -67.39 43.41 17.43
#